data_AF-A0A2D6S0K0-F1
#
_entry.id   AF-A0A2D6S0K0-F1
#
_cell.length_a   1.000
_cell.length_b   1.000
_cell.length_c   1.000
_cell.angle_alpha   90.00
_cell.angle_beta   90.00
_cell.angle_gamma   90.00
#
_symmetry.space_group_name_H-M   'P 1'
#
loop_
_entity.id
_entity.type
_entity.pdbx_description
1 polymer ?
#
loop_
_entity_poly.entity_id
_entity_poly.type
_entity_poly.pdbx_seq_one_letter_code
_entity_poly.pdbx_strand_id
1 'polypeptide(L)'
;MGRKVSGPIEIVETGLSGPQMDAEGLLRAQAERLAKLVDLSHEPATDDLPPPVNLQGLYDQTVIDAESRANHIVSTAEENAVQSEKEAQEQADEIIRLAQQEAERIGNEIRQQADQDAIGIRHEAYQVGYQTGFEDGSKDGYEEGSDAGQRVGWEQGYKEGWSQGHQEYMDAIEQLKKMISQTADQRHDFIENTESDLVALAFDVAEKLVHHQIANDDVIYHTIKSMLDYTVDHEKVLIRVHPEELAKLEPHREEFLSQIKGVESLDIVEDADIDQGGCLLETNLGTIDAQIDTQFEQAKQALNLV
;
A
#
# COMPACT_ATOMS: atom_id res chain seq x y z
N MET A 1 -22.63 -69.30 -49.60
CA MET A 1 -23.55 -68.61 -48.67
C MET A 1 -24.39 -67.66 -49.52
N GLY A 2 -25.64 -67.93 -49.89
CA GLY A 2 -26.69 -68.56 -49.11
C GLY A 2 -27.49 -67.47 -48.39
N ARG A 3 -28.34 -66.72 -49.12
CA ARG A 3 -29.49 -66.05 -48.52
C ARG A 3 -30.72 -66.37 -49.36
N LYS A 4 -31.52 -67.27 -48.78
CA LYS A 4 -32.83 -67.71 -49.25
C LYS A 4 -33.78 -66.52 -49.27
N VAL A 5 -34.51 -66.36 -50.36
CA VAL A 5 -35.72 -65.55 -50.43
C VAL A 5 -36.83 -66.36 -49.76
N SER A 6 -37.36 -65.87 -48.64
CA SER A 6 -38.53 -66.45 -47.97
C SER A 6 -39.26 -65.35 -47.22
N GLY A 7 -40.44 -65.01 -47.71
CA GLY A 7 -41.40 -64.08 -47.13
C GLY A 7 -42.72 -64.25 -47.88
N PRO A 8 -43.88 -64.27 -47.20
CA PRO A 8 -45.11 -64.89 -47.70
C PRO A 8 -45.76 -64.10 -48.84
N ILE A 9 -46.36 -64.84 -49.79
CA ILE A 9 -47.20 -64.29 -50.85
C ILE A 9 -48.50 -63.81 -50.21
N GLU A 10 -48.67 -62.50 -50.08
CA GLU A 10 -49.97 -61.89 -49.77
C GLU A 10 -50.81 -61.87 -51.04
N ILE A 11 -51.93 -62.60 -50.98
CA ILE A 11 -52.97 -62.64 -51.99
C ILE A 11 -53.74 -61.33 -51.89
N VAL A 12 -53.51 -60.42 -52.83
CA VAL A 12 -54.38 -59.26 -53.03
C VAL A 12 -55.43 -59.63 -54.06
N GLU A 13 -56.64 -59.91 -53.58
CA GLU A 13 -57.84 -59.95 -54.40
C GLU A 13 -58.10 -58.57 -55.01
N THR A 14 -57.95 -58.43 -56.33
CA THR A 14 -58.63 -57.38 -57.09
C THR A 14 -59.52 -58.05 -58.13
N GLY A 15 -60.82 -57.85 -57.97
CA GLY A 15 -61.88 -58.55 -58.70
C GLY A 15 -61.79 -58.42 -60.22
N LEU A 16 -61.62 -59.57 -60.87
CA LEU A 16 -61.99 -59.78 -62.27
C LEU A 16 -63.49 -60.10 -62.32
N SER A 17 -64.32 -59.05 -62.39
CA SER A 17 -65.70 -59.16 -62.88
C SER A 17 -65.66 -59.30 -64.40
N GLY A 18 -65.41 -60.53 -64.88
CA GLY A 18 -65.71 -60.89 -66.26
C GLY A 18 -67.22 -61.08 -66.39
N PRO A 19 -67.87 -60.64 -67.49
CA PRO A 19 -69.30 -60.87 -67.67
C PRO A 19 -69.56 -62.39 -67.64
N GLN A 20 -70.37 -62.84 -66.69
CA GLN A 20 -70.95 -64.18 -66.69
C GLN A 20 -71.78 -64.33 -67.97
N MET A 21 -71.21 -64.98 -68.99
CA MET A 21 -71.96 -65.41 -70.16
C MET A 21 -72.94 -66.50 -69.73
N ASP A 22 -74.23 -66.19 -69.76
CA ASP A 22 -75.29 -67.15 -69.53
C ASP A 22 -75.34 -68.20 -70.65
N ALA A 23 -75.87 -69.38 -70.34
CA ALA A 23 -76.02 -70.46 -71.32
C ALA A 23 -77.02 -70.12 -72.45
N GLU A 24 -77.82 -69.05 -72.28
CA GLU A 24 -78.82 -68.59 -73.24
C GLU A 24 -78.20 -67.73 -74.36
N GLY A 25 -77.17 -66.95 -74.05
CA GLY A 25 -76.40 -66.12 -74.97
C GLY A 25 -75.50 -66.92 -75.92
N LEU A 26 -74.96 -68.06 -75.48
CA LEU A 26 -74.22 -68.98 -76.33
C LEU A 26 -75.10 -69.66 -77.39
N LEU A 27 -76.36 -69.99 -77.04
CA LEU A 27 -77.33 -70.57 -77.97
C LEU A 27 -77.83 -69.54 -78.99
N ARG A 28 -78.06 -68.30 -78.58
CA ARG A 28 -78.48 -67.23 -79.48
C ARG A 28 -77.38 -66.83 -80.47
N ALA A 29 -76.12 -66.75 -80.01
CA ALA A 29 -74.97 -66.49 -80.88
C ALA A 29 -74.68 -67.65 -81.86
N GLN A 30 -74.92 -68.91 -81.47
CA GLN A 30 -74.82 -70.08 -82.36
C GLN A 30 -75.99 -70.14 -83.37
N ALA A 31 -77.22 -69.79 -82.95
CA ALA A 31 -78.39 -69.75 -83.84
C ALA A 31 -78.28 -68.66 -84.91
N GLU A 32 -77.78 -67.47 -84.57
CA GLU A 32 -77.50 -66.42 -85.56
C GLU A 32 -76.38 -66.81 -86.53
N ARG A 33 -75.35 -67.54 -86.06
CA ARG A 33 -74.28 -68.07 -86.93
C ARG A 33 -74.78 -69.14 -87.89
N LEU A 34 -75.70 -70.00 -87.45
CA LEU A 34 -76.34 -71.04 -88.28
C LEU A 34 -77.34 -70.43 -89.28
N ALA A 35 -78.13 -69.42 -88.89
CA ALA A 35 -79.01 -68.71 -89.81
C ALA A 35 -78.23 -68.00 -90.94
N LYS A 36 -77.07 -67.42 -90.62
CA LYS A 36 -76.19 -66.77 -91.60
C LYS A 36 -75.45 -67.75 -92.52
N LEU A 37 -75.38 -69.04 -92.15
CA LEU A 37 -74.78 -70.10 -92.97
C LEU A 37 -75.80 -70.75 -93.92
N VAL A 38 -77.08 -70.72 -93.57
CA VAL A 38 -78.19 -71.23 -94.41
C VAL A 38 -78.55 -70.28 -95.55
N ASP A 39 -78.27 -68.98 -95.42
CA ASP A 39 -78.53 -67.97 -96.45
C ASP A 39 -77.45 -67.92 -97.56
N LEU A 40 -76.37 -68.70 -97.42
CA LEU A 40 -75.26 -68.80 -98.38
C LEU A 40 -75.36 -70.03 -99.31
N SER A 41 -76.45 -70.81 -99.21
CA SER A 41 -76.69 -72.01 -100.06
C SER A 41 -77.74 -71.80 -101.16
N HIS A 42 -78.17 -70.56 -101.39
CA HIS A 42 -78.95 -70.19 -102.58
C HIS A 42 -78.02 -69.68 -103.70
N GLU A 43 -77.92 -70.43 -104.78
CA GLU A 43 -77.36 -69.94 -106.05
C GLU A 43 -78.31 -68.87 -106.63
N PRO A 44 -77.86 -67.62 -106.89
CA PRO A 44 -78.72 -66.62 -107.49
C PRO A 44 -78.98 -66.94 -108.98
N ALA A 45 -80.26 -66.89 -109.37
CA ALA A 45 -80.69 -67.06 -110.76
C ALA A 45 -80.16 -65.94 -111.67
N THR A 46 -79.89 -66.27 -112.92
CA THR A 46 -79.28 -65.41 -113.94
C THR A 46 -80.27 -64.37 -114.47
N ASP A 47 -80.37 -63.20 -113.81
CA ASP A 47 -80.67 -61.89 -114.43
C ASP A 47 -80.60 -60.81 -113.33
N ASP A 48 -79.41 -60.26 -113.09
CA ASP A 48 -79.18 -58.96 -112.42
C ASP A 48 -77.65 -58.74 -112.24
N LEU A 49 -76.98 -58.27 -113.30
CA LEU A 49 -75.63 -57.72 -113.17
C LEU A 49 -75.75 -56.33 -112.53
N PRO A 50 -75.11 -56.05 -111.37
CA PRO A 50 -75.08 -54.71 -110.82
C PRO A 50 -74.39 -53.75 -111.80
N PRO A 51 -74.80 -52.46 -111.85
CA PRO A 51 -74.16 -51.47 -112.71
C PRO A 51 -72.66 -51.41 -112.42
N PRO A 52 -71.81 -51.07 -113.42
CA PRO A 52 -70.37 -51.02 -113.23
C PRO A 52 -70.04 -50.10 -112.05
N VAL A 53 -69.45 -50.68 -111.00
CA VAL A 53 -69.00 -49.94 -109.83
C VAL A 53 -67.98 -48.92 -110.30
N ASN A 54 -68.25 -47.64 -110.04
CA ASN A 54 -67.29 -46.57 -110.30
C ASN A 54 -66.17 -46.68 -109.27
N LEU A 55 -65.22 -47.57 -109.56
CA LEU A 55 -64.05 -47.85 -108.73
C LEU A 55 -63.24 -46.58 -108.43
N GLN A 56 -63.24 -45.62 -109.35
CA GLN A 56 -62.50 -44.37 -109.20
C GLN A 56 -63.15 -43.43 -108.17
N GLY A 57 -64.48 -43.30 -108.19
CA GLY A 57 -65.22 -42.52 -107.18
C GLY A 57 -65.18 -43.13 -105.77
N LEU A 58 -65.18 -44.47 -105.67
CA LEU A 58 -64.97 -45.17 -104.39
C LEU A 58 -63.53 -44.98 -103.88
N TYR A 59 -62.54 -45.03 -104.77
CA TYR A 59 -61.13 -44.78 -104.41
C TYR A 59 -60.96 -43.35 -103.89
N ASP A 60 -61.47 -42.35 -104.62
CA ASP A 60 -61.41 -40.95 -104.22
C ASP A 60 -62.11 -40.69 -102.88
N GLN A 61 -63.30 -41.28 -102.64
CA GLN A 61 -64.00 -41.13 -101.36
C GLN A 61 -63.25 -41.79 -100.19
N THR A 62 -62.66 -42.98 -100.41
CA THR A 62 -61.86 -43.65 -99.37
C THR A 62 -60.56 -42.90 -99.06
N VAL A 63 -59.96 -42.25 -100.06
CA VAL A 63 -58.78 -41.40 -99.89
C VAL A 63 -59.16 -40.15 -99.10
N ILE A 64 -60.27 -39.47 -99.44
CA ILE A 64 -60.76 -38.29 -98.72
C ILE A 64 -61.10 -38.61 -97.26
N ASP A 65 -61.78 -39.73 -97.00
CA ASP A 65 -62.11 -40.16 -95.63
C ASP A 65 -60.86 -40.54 -94.83
N ALA A 66 -59.88 -41.19 -95.48
CA ALA A 66 -58.60 -41.52 -94.86
C ALA A 66 -57.78 -40.26 -94.56
N GLU A 67 -57.74 -39.29 -95.48
CA GLU A 67 -57.11 -37.98 -95.29
C GLU A 67 -57.79 -37.20 -94.16
N SER A 68 -59.13 -37.18 -94.10
CA SER A 68 -59.86 -36.52 -93.01
C SER A 68 -59.58 -37.17 -91.66
N ARG A 69 -59.50 -38.51 -91.59
CA ARG A 69 -59.15 -39.23 -90.36
C ARG A 69 -57.70 -38.99 -89.96
N ALA A 70 -56.77 -39.00 -90.92
CA ALA A 70 -55.37 -38.70 -90.68
C ALA A 70 -55.20 -37.28 -90.16
N ASN A 71 -55.85 -36.30 -90.78
CA ASN A 71 -55.84 -34.90 -90.35
C ASN A 71 -56.45 -34.73 -88.95
N HIS A 72 -57.55 -35.43 -88.63
CA HIS A 72 -58.12 -35.41 -87.28
C HIS A 72 -57.17 -36.04 -86.24
N ILE A 73 -56.52 -37.16 -86.55
CA ILE A 73 -55.54 -37.80 -85.64
C ILE A 73 -54.35 -36.88 -85.40
N VAL A 74 -53.83 -36.25 -86.46
CA VAL A 74 -52.73 -35.28 -86.34
C VAL A 74 -53.17 -34.09 -85.50
N SER A 75 -54.33 -33.49 -85.78
CA SER A 75 -54.86 -32.36 -85.01
C SER A 75 -55.06 -32.70 -83.53
N THR A 76 -55.65 -33.86 -83.20
CA THR A 76 -55.84 -34.29 -81.81
C THR A 76 -54.51 -34.63 -81.13
N ALA A 77 -53.54 -35.20 -81.85
CA ALA A 77 -52.21 -35.47 -81.32
C ALA A 77 -51.43 -34.17 -81.06
N GLU A 78 -51.55 -33.18 -81.94
CA GLU A 78 -50.98 -31.83 -81.78
C GLU A 78 -51.61 -31.12 -80.58
N GLU A 79 -52.94 -31.14 -80.44
CA GLU A 79 -53.64 -30.57 -79.27
C GLU A 79 -53.21 -31.23 -77.95
N ASN A 80 -53.12 -32.57 -77.92
CA ASN A 80 -52.66 -33.30 -76.74
C ASN A 80 -51.17 -33.06 -76.42
N ALA A 81 -50.31 -32.95 -77.44
CA ALA A 81 -48.91 -32.60 -77.27
C ALA A 81 -48.76 -31.21 -76.65
N VAL A 82 -49.47 -30.21 -77.19
CA VAL A 82 -49.49 -28.84 -76.67
C VAL A 82 -50.03 -28.80 -75.23
N GLN A 83 -51.09 -29.55 -74.94
CA GLN A 83 -51.66 -29.61 -73.60
C GLN A 83 -50.71 -30.29 -72.61
N SER A 84 -50.06 -31.39 -72.98
CA SER A 84 -49.08 -32.06 -72.12
C SER A 84 -47.82 -31.24 -71.89
N GLU A 85 -47.35 -30.49 -72.89
CA GLU A 85 -46.23 -29.56 -72.76
C GLU A 85 -46.56 -28.41 -71.81
N LYS A 86 -47.79 -27.86 -71.92
CA LYS A 86 -48.28 -26.84 -71.00
C LYS A 86 -48.39 -27.35 -69.56
N GLU A 87 -48.93 -28.56 -69.35
CA GLU A 87 -49.01 -29.18 -68.02
C GLU A 87 -47.62 -29.48 -67.44
N ALA A 88 -46.68 -29.96 -68.25
CA ALA A 88 -45.30 -30.18 -67.83
C ALA A 88 -44.60 -28.88 -67.46
N GLN A 89 -44.85 -27.80 -68.21
CA GLN A 89 -44.31 -26.47 -67.92
C GLN A 89 -44.89 -25.91 -66.62
N GLU A 90 -46.20 -26.02 -66.40
CA GLU A 90 -46.86 -25.59 -65.16
C GLU A 90 -46.33 -26.36 -63.93
N GLN A 91 -46.10 -27.67 -64.07
CA GLN A 91 -45.49 -28.49 -63.02
C GLN A 91 -44.03 -28.10 -62.75
N ALA A 92 -43.23 -27.83 -63.80
CA ALA A 92 -41.85 -27.40 -63.65
C ALA A 92 -41.76 -26.03 -62.94
N ASP A 93 -42.61 -25.08 -63.32
CA ASP A 93 -42.69 -23.76 -62.72
C ASP A 93 -43.10 -23.85 -61.23
N GLU A 94 -44.03 -24.74 -60.89
CA GLU A 94 -44.43 -24.99 -59.50
C GLU A 94 -43.30 -25.59 -58.66
N ILE A 95 -42.55 -26.56 -59.20
CA ILE A 95 -41.39 -27.15 -58.51
C ILE A 95 -40.33 -26.08 -58.25
N ILE A 96 -40.03 -25.24 -59.24
CA ILE A 96 -39.07 -24.15 -59.11
C ILE A 96 -39.54 -23.16 -58.04
N ARG A 97 -40.81 -22.79 -58.05
CA ARG A 97 -41.41 -21.88 -57.07
C ARG A 97 -41.31 -22.43 -55.65
N LEU A 98 -41.65 -23.70 -55.44
CA LEU A 98 -41.55 -24.37 -54.13
C LEU A 98 -40.09 -24.47 -53.66
N ALA A 99 -39.16 -24.81 -54.56
CA ALA A 99 -37.73 -24.87 -54.24
C ALA A 99 -37.18 -23.47 -53.86
N GLN A 100 -37.62 -22.42 -54.54
CA GLN A 100 -37.25 -21.04 -54.20
C GLN A 100 -37.80 -20.61 -52.84
N GLN A 101 -39.07 -20.89 -52.55
CA GLN A 101 -39.68 -20.60 -51.25
C GLN A 101 -38.97 -21.32 -50.10
N GLU A 102 -38.64 -22.60 -50.29
CA GLU A 102 -37.93 -23.39 -49.28
C GLU A 102 -36.48 -22.90 -49.10
N ALA A 103 -35.78 -22.56 -50.18
CA ALA A 103 -34.44 -21.98 -50.10
C ALA A 103 -34.45 -20.61 -49.38
N GLU A 104 -35.48 -19.78 -49.62
CA GLU A 104 -35.66 -18.53 -48.89
C GLU A 104 -35.94 -18.76 -47.40
N ARG A 105 -36.80 -19.73 -47.06
CA ARG A 105 -37.11 -20.12 -45.68
C ARG A 105 -35.84 -20.55 -44.93
N ILE A 106 -35.10 -21.51 -45.48
CA ILE A 106 -33.85 -22.01 -44.91
C ILE A 106 -32.82 -20.89 -44.81
N GLY A 107 -32.69 -20.06 -45.85
CA GLY A 107 -31.77 -18.92 -45.86
C GLY A 107 -32.08 -17.88 -44.78
N ASN A 108 -33.38 -17.60 -44.54
CA ASN A 108 -33.82 -16.72 -43.46
C ASN A 108 -33.52 -17.32 -42.08
N GLU A 109 -33.77 -18.62 -41.88
CA GLU A 109 -33.48 -19.31 -40.62
C GLU A 109 -31.99 -19.30 -40.30
N ILE A 110 -31.12 -19.60 -41.28
CA ILE A 110 -29.66 -19.54 -41.10
C ILE A 110 -29.21 -18.14 -40.74
N ARG A 111 -29.74 -17.10 -41.41
CA ARG A 111 -29.41 -15.70 -41.09
C ARG A 111 -29.83 -15.33 -39.68
N GLN A 112 -31.05 -15.67 -39.29
CA GLN A 112 -31.57 -15.37 -37.95
C GLN A 112 -30.73 -16.07 -36.87
N GLN A 113 -30.36 -17.33 -37.10
CA GLN A 113 -29.52 -18.07 -36.17
C GLN A 113 -28.10 -17.49 -36.11
N ALA A 114 -27.50 -17.15 -37.26
CA ALA A 114 -26.19 -16.51 -37.28
C ALA A 114 -26.19 -15.15 -36.57
N ASP A 115 -27.28 -14.37 -36.68
CA ASP A 115 -27.43 -13.10 -35.97
C ASP A 115 -27.54 -13.32 -34.45
N GLN A 116 -28.29 -14.34 -34.01
CA GLN A 116 -28.39 -14.71 -32.60
C GLN A 116 -27.05 -15.19 -32.03
N ASP A 117 -26.35 -16.06 -32.76
CA ASP A 117 -25.03 -16.55 -32.38
C ASP A 117 -24.01 -15.40 -32.32
N ALA A 118 -24.04 -14.47 -33.29
CA ALA A 118 -23.17 -13.30 -33.30
C ALA A 118 -23.43 -12.36 -32.10
N ILE A 119 -24.70 -12.20 -31.68
CA ILE A 119 -25.06 -11.46 -30.48
C ILE A 119 -24.50 -12.17 -29.23
N GLY A 120 -24.68 -13.49 -29.13
CA GLY A 120 -24.17 -14.31 -28.02
C GLY A 120 -22.66 -14.21 -27.87
N ILE A 121 -21.92 -14.48 -28.96
CA ILE A 121 -20.46 -14.40 -29.00
C ILE A 121 -19.98 -13.00 -28.62
N ARG A 122 -20.60 -11.93 -29.14
CA ARG A 122 -20.21 -10.56 -28.81
C ARG A 122 -20.44 -10.23 -27.34
N HIS A 123 -21.54 -10.70 -26.77
CA HIS A 123 -21.84 -10.48 -25.35
C HIS A 123 -20.86 -11.23 -24.46
N GLU A 124 -20.57 -12.50 -24.76
CA GLU A 124 -19.58 -13.30 -24.03
C GLU A 124 -18.17 -12.69 -24.15
N ALA A 125 -17.74 -12.33 -25.36
CA ALA A 125 -16.44 -11.68 -25.57
C ALA A 125 -16.32 -10.35 -24.82
N TYR A 126 -17.41 -9.56 -24.75
CA TYR A 126 -17.44 -8.34 -23.97
C TYR A 126 -17.32 -8.62 -22.46
N GLN A 127 -18.06 -9.60 -21.94
CA GLN A 127 -18.00 -9.95 -20.52
C GLN A 127 -16.62 -10.48 -20.11
N VAL A 128 -16.05 -11.38 -20.91
CA VAL A 128 -14.71 -11.92 -20.68
C VAL A 128 -13.67 -10.80 -20.78
N GLY A 129 -13.70 -9.99 -21.84
CA GLY A 129 -12.77 -8.88 -22.01
C GLY A 129 -12.86 -7.83 -20.89
N TYR A 130 -14.07 -7.52 -20.43
CA TYR A 130 -14.29 -6.61 -19.30
C TYR A 130 -13.73 -7.20 -18.00
N GLN A 131 -14.04 -8.47 -17.70
CA GLN A 131 -13.59 -9.13 -16.47
C GLN A 131 -12.06 -9.25 -16.44
N THR A 132 -11.46 -9.75 -17.52
CA THR A 132 -10.00 -9.88 -17.63
C THR A 132 -9.31 -8.51 -17.56
N GLY A 133 -9.82 -7.51 -18.30
CA GLY A 133 -9.25 -6.16 -18.24
C GLY A 133 -9.38 -5.50 -16.86
N PHE A 134 -10.46 -5.76 -16.13
CA PHE A 134 -10.65 -5.29 -14.76
C PHE A 134 -9.70 -6.00 -13.78
N GLU A 135 -9.56 -7.32 -13.89
CA GLU A 135 -8.65 -8.11 -13.04
C GLU A 135 -7.19 -7.72 -13.27
N ASP A 136 -6.76 -7.67 -14.53
CA ASP A 136 -5.38 -7.27 -14.90
C ASP A 136 -5.10 -5.83 -14.46
N GLY A 137 -5.99 -4.89 -14.78
CA GLY A 137 -5.84 -3.49 -14.38
C GLY A 137 -5.86 -3.29 -12.86
N SER A 138 -6.68 -4.05 -12.13
CA SER A 138 -6.71 -4.01 -10.67
C SER A 138 -5.43 -4.58 -10.05
N LYS A 139 -4.88 -5.64 -10.64
CA LYS A 139 -3.63 -6.26 -10.17
C LYS A 139 -2.45 -5.32 -10.44
N ASP A 140 -2.30 -4.84 -11.66
CA ASP A 140 -1.22 -3.94 -12.05
C ASP A 140 -1.26 -2.64 -11.24
N GLY A 141 -2.45 -2.05 -11.08
CA GLY A 141 -2.63 -0.84 -10.28
C GLY A 141 -2.34 -1.05 -8.78
N TYR A 142 -2.63 -2.24 -8.24
CA TYR A 142 -2.30 -2.58 -6.86
C TYR A 142 -0.79 -2.77 -6.68
N GLU A 143 -0.12 -3.50 -7.58
CA GLU A 143 1.32 -3.72 -7.54
C GLU A 143 2.08 -2.39 -7.68
N GLU A 144 1.76 -1.59 -8.69
CA GLU A 144 2.39 -0.28 -8.91
C GLU A 144 2.12 0.69 -7.74
N GLY A 145 0.88 0.72 -7.25
CA GLY A 145 0.52 1.56 -6.10
C GLY A 145 1.22 1.14 -4.81
N SER A 146 1.36 -0.16 -4.57
CA SER A 146 2.08 -0.72 -3.43
C SER A 146 3.57 -0.38 -3.49
N ASP A 147 4.22 -0.59 -4.63
CA ASP A 147 5.64 -0.31 -4.82
C ASP A 147 5.94 1.19 -4.72
N ALA A 148 5.10 2.03 -5.33
CA ALA A 148 5.21 3.48 -5.22
C ALA A 148 5.03 3.94 -3.77
N GLY A 149 4.00 3.43 -3.08
CA GLY A 149 3.73 3.73 -1.68
C GLY A 149 4.86 3.30 -0.75
N GLN A 150 5.43 2.10 -0.96
CA GLN A 150 6.55 1.59 -0.17
C GLN A 150 7.80 2.44 -0.36
N ARG A 151 8.12 2.82 -1.60
CA ARG A 151 9.29 3.66 -1.90
C ARG A 151 9.17 5.05 -1.28
N VAL A 152 8.02 5.71 -1.45
CA VAL A 152 7.77 7.04 -0.86
C VAL A 152 7.78 6.96 0.67
N GLY A 153 7.12 5.96 1.24
CA GLY A 153 7.10 5.75 2.70
C GLY A 153 8.49 5.46 3.27
N TRP A 154 9.31 4.67 2.57
CA TRP A 154 10.68 4.39 2.97
C TRP A 154 11.56 5.65 2.92
N GLU A 155 11.51 6.42 1.84
CA GLU A 155 12.30 7.65 1.71
C GLU A 155 11.91 8.69 2.76
N GLN A 156 10.60 8.88 2.97
CA GLN A 156 10.09 9.79 3.99
C GLN A 156 10.50 9.34 5.40
N GLY A 157 10.27 8.07 5.73
CA GLY A 157 10.64 7.52 7.04
C GLY A 157 12.15 7.56 7.29
N TYR A 158 12.97 7.31 6.27
CA TYR A 158 14.41 7.43 6.36
C TYR A 158 14.85 8.87 6.63
N LYS A 159 14.31 9.84 5.87
CA LYS A 159 14.65 11.26 6.04
C LYS A 159 14.21 11.80 7.40
N GLU A 160 13.01 11.45 7.84
CA GLU A 160 12.47 11.86 9.13
C GLU A 160 13.25 11.23 10.28
N GLY A 161 13.50 9.92 10.23
CA GLY A 161 14.31 9.23 11.23
C GLY A 161 15.75 9.74 11.29
N TRP A 162 16.37 10.05 10.15
CA TRP A 162 17.69 10.67 10.10
C TRP A 162 17.70 12.06 10.74
N SER A 163 16.72 12.90 10.41
CA SER A 163 16.62 14.24 10.98
C SER A 163 16.40 14.22 12.48
N GLN A 164 15.49 13.36 12.96
CA GLN A 164 15.21 13.21 14.40
C GLN A 164 16.44 12.69 15.14
N GLY A 165 17.06 11.61 14.67
CA GLY A 165 18.25 11.05 15.28
C GLY A 165 19.45 12.01 15.25
N HIS A 166 19.60 12.79 14.19
CA HIS A 166 20.65 13.82 14.12
C HIS A 166 20.42 14.94 15.15
N GLN A 167 19.18 15.40 15.32
CA GLN A 167 18.83 16.42 16.32
C GLN A 167 19.09 15.91 17.73
N GLU A 168 18.60 14.71 18.08
CA GLU A 168 18.84 14.09 19.40
C GLU A 168 20.34 13.93 19.69
N TYR A 169 21.12 13.53 18.68
CA TYR A 169 22.57 13.43 18.79
C TYR A 169 23.25 14.78 19.03
N MET A 170 22.83 15.84 18.33
CA MET A 170 23.35 17.20 18.54
C MET A 170 23.00 17.72 19.94
N ASP A 171 21.77 17.52 20.39
CA ASP A 171 21.32 17.93 21.73
C ASP A 171 22.12 17.21 22.82
N ALA A 172 22.39 15.90 22.65
CA ALA A 172 23.21 15.12 23.56
C ALA A 172 24.67 15.63 23.62
N ILE A 173 25.25 16.01 22.47
CA ILE A 173 26.58 16.61 22.42
C ILE A 173 26.61 17.96 23.15
N GLU A 174 25.59 18.80 22.97
CA GLU A 174 25.52 20.10 23.63
C GLU A 174 25.40 19.94 25.15
N GLN A 175 24.55 19.03 25.62
CA GLN A 175 24.44 18.70 27.04
C GLN A 175 25.76 18.18 27.62
N LEU A 176 26.46 17.31 26.89
CA LEU A 176 27.76 16.80 27.32
C LEU A 176 28.81 17.91 27.42
N LYS A 177 28.88 18.81 26.43
CA LYS A 177 29.78 19.97 26.46
C LYS A 177 29.49 20.87 27.66
N LYS A 178 28.21 21.13 27.94
CA LYS A 178 27.78 21.91 29.10
C LYS A 178 28.21 21.24 30.41
N MET A 179 27.99 19.93 30.55
CA MET A 179 28.40 19.18 31.74
C MET A 179 29.92 19.21 31.95
N ILE A 180 30.70 19.07 30.88
CA ILE A 180 32.18 19.16 30.95
C ILE A 180 32.61 20.55 31.41
N SER A 181 32.05 21.62 30.84
CA SER A 181 32.35 22.99 31.25
C SER A 181 31.99 23.23 32.72
N GLN A 182 30.78 22.85 33.13
CA GLN A 182 30.32 23.02 34.51
C GLN A 182 31.18 22.24 35.50
N THR A 183 31.66 21.06 35.13
CA THR A 183 32.56 20.26 35.97
C THR A 183 33.93 20.91 36.09
N ALA A 184 34.44 21.55 35.03
CA ALA A 184 35.69 22.30 35.07
C ALA A 184 35.58 23.53 35.98
N ASP A 185 34.48 24.28 35.86
CA ASP A 185 34.20 25.45 36.70
C ASP A 185 34.06 25.04 38.17
N GLN A 186 33.25 24.01 38.46
CA GLN A 186 33.10 23.48 39.82
C GLN A 186 34.40 22.99 40.43
N ARG A 187 35.29 22.40 39.62
CA ARG A 187 36.61 21.97 40.09
C ARG A 187 37.47 23.19 40.45
N HIS A 188 37.41 24.26 39.66
CA HIS A 188 38.15 25.48 39.95
C HIS A 188 37.67 26.11 41.25
N ASP A 189 36.36 26.31 41.38
CA ASP A 189 35.73 26.84 42.59
C ASP A 189 36.05 25.98 43.81
N PHE A 190 36.02 24.65 43.67
CA PHE A 190 36.36 23.74 44.76
C PHE A 190 37.81 23.91 45.22
N ILE A 191 38.76 24.08 44.29
CA ILE A 191 40.18 24.29 44.61
C ILE A 191 40.36 25.62 45.35
N GLU A 192 39.78 26.71 44.84
CA GLU A 192 39.90 28.04 45.46
C GLU A 192 39.28 28.07 46.87
N ASN A 193 38.09 27.52 47.03
CA ASN A 193 37.44 27.44 48.35
C ASN A 193 38.23 26.53 49.30
N THR A 194 38.75 25.39 48.83
CA THR A 194 39.57 24.50 49.67
C THR A 194 40.87 25.17 50.09
N GLU A 195 41.49 25.97 49.23
CA GLU A 195 42.69 26.73 49.58
C GLU A 195 42.40 27.73 50.71
N SER A 196 41.31 28.49 50.58
CA SER A 196 40.86 29.41 51.63
C SER A 196 40.57 28.68 52.94
N ASP A 197 39.83 27.57 52.89
CA ASP A 197 39.49 26.76 54.07
C ASP A 197 40.74 26.19 54.77
N LEU A 198 41.73 25.73 54.00
CA LEU A 198 42.98 25.20 54.54
C LEU A 198 43.82 26.28 55.24
N VAL A 199 43.87 27.48 54.66
CA VAL A 199 44.59 28.60 55.28
C VAL A 199 43.85 29.05 56.55
N ALA A 200 42.52 29.16 56.52
CA ALA A 200 41.72 29.45 57.72
C ALA A 200 41.97 28.42 58.83
N LEU A 201 41.95 27.13 58.49
CA LEU A 201 42.26 26.06 59.44
C LEU A 201 43.69 26.16 60.00
N ALA A 202 44.68 26.52 59.18
CA ALA A 202 46.05 26.72 59.64
C ALA A 202 46.15 27.88 60.65
N PHE A 203 45.38 28.95 60.43
CA PHE A 203 45.26 30.06 61.37
C PHE A 203 44.59 29.64 62.67
N ASP A 204 43.48 28.92 62.62
CA ASP A 204 42.80 28.42 63.83
C ASP A 204 43.74 27.54 64.68
N VAL A 205 44.59 26.73 64.03
CA VAL A 205 45.59 25.92 64.72
C VAL A 205 46.71 26.78 65.29
N ALA A 206 47.24 27.74 64.53
CA ALA A 206 48.29 28.65 64.99
C ALA A 206 47.82 29.53 66.16
N GLU A 207 46.60 30.06 66.09
CA GLU A 207 45.94 30.85 67.12
C GLU A 207 45.85 30.05 68.42
N LYS A 208 45.37 28.80 68.36
CA LYS A 208 45.31 27.91 69.53
C LYS A 208 46.68 27.59 70.11
N LEU A 209 47.70 27.38 69.27
CA LEU A 209 49.06 27.09 69.72
C LEU A 209 49.71 28.30 70.40
N VAL A 210 49.53 29.50 69.84
CA VAL A 210 50.05 30.75 70.43
C VAL A 210 49.37 31.04 71.76
N HIS A 211 48.05 30.97 71.83
CA HIS A 211 47.32 31.13 73.10
C HIS A 211 47.76 30.11 74.15
N HIS A 212 47.96 28.85 73.75
CA HIS A 212 48.48 27.82 74.64
C HIS A 212 49.91 28.12 75.12
N GLN A 213 50.79 28.63 74.26
CA GLN A 213 52.16 28.96 74.66
C GLN A 213 52.21 30.17 75.60
N ILE A 214 51.43 31.21 75.32
CA ILE A 214 51.32 32.42 76.14
C ILE A 214 50.78 32.10 77.54
N ALA A 215 49.81 31.19 77.65
CA ALA A 215 49.30 30.76 78.95
C ALA A 215 50.36 30.01 79.80
N ASN A 216 51.40 29.45 79.17
CA ASN A 216 52.41 28.63 79.85
C ASN A 216 53.76 29.34 80.06
N ASP A 217 54.13 30.30 79.20
CA ASP A 217 55.39 31.05 79.27
C ASP A 217 55.14 32.52 79.67
N ASP A 218 56.07 33.14 80.38
CA ASP A 218 56.02 34.58 80.71
C ASP A 218 56.45 35.45 79.51
N VAL A 219 55.65 35.43 78.44
CA VAL A 219 55.94 36.08 77.14
C VAL A 219 55.83 37.61 77.20
N ILE A 220 55.10 38.15 78.19
CA ILE A 220 54.78 39.57 78.32
C ILE A 220 56.01 40.49 78.31
N TYR A 221 57.13 40.07 78.92
CA TYR A 221 58.37 40.84 78.95
C TYR A 221 58.94 41.08 77.54
N HIS A 222 58.87 40.07 76.68
CA HIS A 222 59.36 40.17 75.31
C HIS A 222 58.43 41.03 74.45
N THR A 223 57.12 40.93 74.65
CA THR A 223 56.11 41.74 73.96
C THR A 223 56.33 43.23 74.26
N ILE A 224 56.40 43.61 75.55
CA ILE A 224 56.60 45.01 75.94
C ILE A 224 57.94 45.55 75.43
N LYS A 225 59.02 44.76 75.55
CA LYS A 225 60.34 45.16 75.04
C LYS A 225 60.31 45.44 73.54
N SER A 226 59.69 44.56 72.75
CA SER A 226 59.61 44.70 71.29
C SER A 226 58.81 45.95 70.89
N MET A 227 57.77 46.29 71.64
CA MET A 227 56.95 47.49 71.43
C MET A 227 57.70 48.79 71.73
N LEU A 228 58.50 48.79 72.79
CA LEU A 228 59.33 49.94 73.16
C LEU A 228 60.47 50.16 72.16
N ASP A 229 61.06 49.09 71.60
CA ASP A 229 62.07 49.17 70.56
C ASP A 229 61.52 49.72 69.22
N TYR A 230 60.22 49.49 68.94
CA TYR A 230 59.57 49.95 67.70
C TYR A 230 59.21 51.44 67.70
N THR A 231 59.12 52.05 68.88
CA THR A 231 58.63 53.41 69.07
C THR A 231 59.79 54.35 69.35
N VAL A 232 59.89 55.47 68.63
CA VAL A 232 60.98 56.45 68.72
C VAL A 232 60.48 57.67 69.50
N ASP A 233 61.22 58.07 70.55
CA ASP A 233 60.95 59.19 71.47
C ASP A 233 59.81 58.95 72.50
N HIS A 234 60.19 58.74 73.76
CA HIS A 234 59.28 58.30 74.83
C HIS A 234 59.34 59.22 76.06
N GLU A 235 58.79 60.44 76.02
CA GLU A 235 58.78 61.26 77.26
C GLU A 235 57.93 60.59 78.36
N LYS A 236 56.73 60.10 78.02
CA LYS A 236 55.84 59.39 78.95
C LYS A 236 55.16 58.21 78.29
N VAL A 237 55.22 57.06 78.96
CA VAL A 237 54.67 55.80 78.46
C VAL A 237 53.81 55.16 79.54
N LEU A 238 52.58 54.80 79.18
CA LEU A 238 51.66 54.04 80.03
C LEU A 238 51.41 52.68 79.36
N ILE A 239 51.73 51.59 80.04
CA ILE A 239 51.48 50.23 79.58
C ILE A 239 50.29 49.68 80.36
N ARG A 240 49.25 49.22 79.64
CA ARG A 240 48.12 48.51 80.24
C ARG A 240 48.28 47.02 79.98
N VAL A 241 48.12 46.20 81.01
CA VAL A 241 48.26 44.74 80.94
C VAL A 241 47.19 44.05 81.78
N HIS A 242 46.93 42.77 81.50
CA HIS A 242 46.05 41.95 82.34
C HIS A 242 46.54 41.92 83.80
N PRO A 243 45.65 41.87 84.82
CA PRO A 243 46.05 41.85 86.23
C PRO A 243 47.04 40.72 86.60
N GLU A 244 46.89 39.54 85.98
CA GLU A 244 47.82 38.42 86.20
C GLU A 244 49.22 38.67 85.62
N GLU A 245 49.33 39.47 84.56
CA GLU A 245 50.62 39.87 83.97
C GLU A 245 51.29 40.97 84.80
N LEU A 246 50.51 41.92 85.33
CA LEU A 246 51.04 42.93 86.25
C LEU A 246 51.69 42.27 87.47
N ALA A 247 51.05 41.25 88.05
CA ALA A 247 51.59 40.49 89.17
C ALA A 247 52.94 39.79 88.85
N LYS A 248 53.17 39.42 87.59
CA LYS A 248 54.44 38.84 87.10
C LYS A 248 55.50 39.90 86.79
N LEU A 249 55.09 41.11 86.40
CA LEU A 249 55.96 42.25 86.06
C LEU A 249 56.46 43.02 87.28
N GLU A 250 55.64 43.15 88.32
CA GLU A 250 55.96 43.87 89.56
C GLU A 250 57.29 43.45 90.22
N PRO A 251 57.61 42.15 90.38
CA PRO A 251 58.85 41.72 91.01
C PRO A 251 60.14 42.14 90.28
N HIS A 252 60.08 42.34 88.96
CA HIS A 252 61.24 42.72 88.14
C HIS A 252 61.11 44.13 87.55
N ARG A 253 60.19 44.95 88.08
CA ARG A 253 59.89 46.29 87.56
C ARG A 253 61.14 47.18 87.47
N GLU A 254 61.98 47.19 88.49
CA GLU A 254 63.23 47.99 88.49
C GLU A 254 64.25 47.50 87.45
N GLU A 255 64.38 46.18 87.29
CA GLU A 255 65.26 45.59 86.28
C GLU A 255 64.76 45.92 84.87
N PHE A 256 63.45 45.80 84.65
CA PHE A 256 62.79 46.12 83.40
C PHE A 256 62.95 47.59 83.02
N LEU A 257 62.70 48.52 83.96
CA LEU A 257 62.91 49.96 83.78
C LEU A 257 64.36 50.30 83.42
N SER A 258 65.34 49.59 83.99
CA SER A 258 66.76 49.84 83.73
C SER A 258 67.21 49.45 82.31
N GLN A 259 66.49 48.53 81.66
CA GLN A 259 66.80 48.06 80.31
C GLN A 259 66.24 48.99 79.22
N ILE A 260 65.27 49.83 79.58
CA ILE A 260 64.58 50.72 78.64
C ILE A 260 65.31 52.08 78.64
N LYS A 261 65.84 52.47 77.48
CA LYS A 261 66.59 53.73 77.33
C LYS A 261 65.70 54.81 76.70
N GLY A 262 65.74 56.01 77.27
CA GLY A 262 65.07 57.18 76.69
C GLY A 262 63.61 57.39 77.12
N VAL A 263 63.17 56.76 78.22
CA VAL A 263 61.85 57.01 78.83
C VAL A 263 61.99 57.89 80.07
N GLU A 264 61.28 59.03 80.17
CA GLU A 264 61.32 59.87 81.39
C GLU A 264 60.39 59.34 82.50
N SER A 265 59.23 58.79 82.12
CA SER A 265 58.31 58.10 83.06
C SER A 265 57.60 56.92 82.40
N LEU A 266 57.67 55.74 83.03
CA LEU A 266 56.97 54.52 82.63
C LEU A 266 56.04 54.05 83.74
N ASP A 267 54.74 54.04 83.46
CA ASP A 267 53.71 53.50 84.36
C ASP A 267 53.11 52.23 83.76
N ILE A 268 52.89 51.21 84.60
CA ILE A 268 52.23 49.96 84.20
C ILE A 268 50.96 49.87 85.03
N VAL A 269 49.81 49.73 84.39
CA VAL A 269 48.50 49.66 85.03
C VAL A 269 47.77 48.39 84.63
N GLU A 270 46.95 47.88 85.55
CA GLU A 270 46.08 46.75 85.26
C GLU A 270 44.87 47.17 84.43
N ASP A 271 44.51 46.33 83.47
CA ASP A 271 43.30 46.44 82.69
C ASP A 271 42.71 45.05 82.46
N ALA A 272 41.49 44.82 82.95
CA ALA A 272 40.81 43.53 82.85
C ALA A 272 40.20 43.28 81.46
N ASP A 273 40.11 44.31 80.61
CA ASP A 273 39.65 44.17 79.22
C ASP A 273 40.78 43.72 78.27
N ILE A 274 42.01 43.50 78.80
CA ILE A 274 43.17 43.04 78.03
C ILE A 274 43.45 41.56 78.31
N ASP A 275 43.56 40.75 77.26
CA ASP A 275 43.90 39.34 77.40
C ASP A 275 45.36 39.08 77.84
N GLN A 276 45.58 37.90 78.42
CA GLN A 276 46.90 37.47 78.91
C GLN A 276 47.95 37.47 77.78
N GLY A 277 49.18 37.91 78.10
CA GLY A 277 50.26 38.10 77.13
C GLY A 277 50.13 39.28 76.15
N GLY A 278 48.98 39.97 76.12
CA GLY A 278 48.77 41.22 75.38
C GLY A 278 49.08 42.46 76.22
N CYS A 279 49.38 43.59 75.56
CA CYS A 279 49.50 44.88 76.22
C CYS A 279 49.04 46.03 75.31
N LEU A 280 48.59 47.12 75.93
CA LEU A 280 48.28 48.38 75.24
C LEU A 280 49.31 49.43 75.66
N LEU A 281 50.01 50.00 74.68
CA LEU A 281 51.01 51.05 74.90
C LEU A 281 50.39 52.41 74.59
N GLU A 282 50.21 53.26 75.59
CA GLU A 282 49.78 54.65 75.42
C GLU A 282 50.98 55.59 75.55
N THR A 283 51.22 56.40 74.51
CA THR A 283 52.28 57.41 74.46
C THR A 283 51.70 58.78 74.10
N ASN A 284 52.50 59.84 74.22
CA ASN A 284 52.13 61.19 73.78
C ASN A 284 51.88 61.30 72.25
N LEU A 285 52.38 60.35 71.47
CA LEU A 285 52.23 60.29 70.01
C LEU A 285 51.04 59.43 69.56
N GLY A 286 50.49 58.59 70.44
CA GLY A 286 49.36 57.72 70.14
C GLY A 286 49.37 56.43 70.96
N THR A 287 48.39 55.57 70.66
CA THR A 287 48.21 54.26 71.29
C THR A 287 48.61 53.16 70.31
N ILE A 288 49.40 52.20 70.78
CA ILE A 288 49.80 51.02 70.02
C ILE A 288 49.20 49.80 70.70
N ASP A 289 48.35 49.09 69.97
CA ASP A 289 47.69 47.87 70.41
C ASP A 289 48.54 46.64 70.06
N ALA A 290 49.03 45.97 71.09
CA ALA A 290 49.78 44.71 70.98
C ALA A 290 48.96 43.51 71.47
N GLN A 291 47.63 43.62 71.56
CA GLN A 291 46.78 42.47 71.84
C GLN A 291 46.96 41.39 70.78
N ILE A 292 46.92 40.13 71.25
CA ILE A 292 47.17 38.95 70.43
C ILE A 292 46.12 38.86 69.31
N ASP A 293 44.86 39.11 69.63
CA ASP A 293 43.74 39.13 68.68
C ASP A 293 43.95 40.17 67.57
N THR A 294 44.36 41.40 67.92
CA THR A 294 44.65 42.46 66.96
C THR A 294 45.78 42.07 66.00
N GLN A 295 46.82 41.38 66.50
CA GLN A 295 47.91 40.88 65.66
C GLN A 295 47.46 39.73 64.75
N PHE A 296 46.60 38.82 65.23
CA PHE A 296 46.04 37.75 64.41
C PHE A 296 45.10 38.29 63.32
N GLU A 297 44.27 39.28 63.64
CA GLU A 297 43.41 39.96 62.66
C GLU A 297 44.23 40.66 61.56
N GLN A 298 45.30 41.36 61.92
CA GLN A 298 46.22 41.96 60.95
C GLN A 298 46.89 40.90 60.06
N ALA A 299 47.27 39.76 60.62
CA ALA A 299 47.85 38.65 59.87
C ALA A 299 46.82 37.98 58.93
N LYS A 300 45.55 37.84 59.37
CA LYS A 300 44.44 37.34 58.53
C LYS A 300 44.16 38.29 57.36
N GLN A 301 44.13 39.61 57.61
CA GLN A 301 43.94 40.62 56.57
C GLN A 301 45.08 40.66 55.54
N ALA A 302 46.34 40.51 55.98
CA ALA A 302 47.50 40.50 55.08
C ALA A 302 47.49 39.33 54.07
N LEU A 303 46.73 38.26 54.36
CA LEU A 303 46.60 37.06 53.53
C LEU A 303 45.25 36.98 52.80
N ASN A 304 44.44 38.06 52.80
CA ASN A 304 43.12 38.11 52.18
C ASN A 304 42.14 37.02 52.66
N LEU A 305 42.21 36.63 53.93
CA LEU A 305 41.26 35.68 54.53
C LEU A 305 39.94 36.33 54.95
N VAL A 306 39.87 37.67 54.91
CA VAL A 306 38.72 38.52 55.26
C VAL A 306 38.65 39.70 54.29
#